data_AF-A0A519V074-F1
#
_entry.id   AF-A0A519V074-F1
#
_cell.length_a   1.000
_cell.length_b   1.000
_cell.length_c   1.000
_cell.angle_alpha   90.00
_cell.angle_beta   90.00
_cell.angle_gamma   90.00
#
_symmetry.space_group_name_H-M   'P 1'
#
loop_
_entity.id
_entity.type
_entity.pdbx_description
1 polymer ?
#
loop_
_entity_poly.entity_id
_entity_poly.type
_entity_poly.pdbx_seq_one_letter_code
_entity_poly.pdbx_strand_id
1 'polypeptide(L)'
;PWQRKLAAGYLLGAALCLALAVALGGWAWLLAWTSTALLLVGLAYAGWGVAVFQKHDGQLSWAARLLLLPYQVGAWWSSRWFTRRGVPSAEVAPGIWLGRVPGRADWQHLPAGAVLDLTAEFSLGRAARARPHRSVPLLDLVVPTPAQLAQAVAALDELATHPPVLVHCALGYSRSALVVAAWLLHRGQAATPAEALAQLRAARPQVVLGATHQAALAVYYASLRIEN
;
A
#
# COMPACT_ATOMS: atom_id res chain seq x y z
N PRO A 1 -3.91 -1.27 -19.66
CA PRO A 1 -4.82 -0.15 -19.96
C PRO A 1 -4.94 0.86 -18.80
N TRP A 2 -5.18 0.43 -17.56
CA TRP A 2 -5.33 1.32 -16.39
C TRP A 2 -4.02 1.97 -15.91
N GLN A 3 -2.96 1.18 -15.71
CA GLN A 3 -1.63 1.70 -15.31
C GLN A 3 -1.11 2.81 -16.25
N ARG A 4 -1.32 2.67 -17.56
CA ARG A 4 -0.95 3.69 -18.55
C ARG A 4 -1.71 5.01 -18.35
N LYS A 5 -2.98 4.95 -17.91
CA LYS A 5 -3.77 6.15 -17.57
C LYS A 5 -3.21 6.83 -16.32
N LEU A 6 -2.81 6.06 -15.30
CA LEU A 6 -2.12 6.61 -14.12
C LEU A 6 -0.81 7.28 -14.52
N ALA A 7 0.04 6.58 -15.29
CA ALA A 7 1.30 7.14 -15.79
C ALA A 7 1.06 8.45 -16.56
N ALA A 8 0.14 8.46 -17.52
CA ALA A 8 -0.20 9.66 -18.29
C ALA A 8 -0.70 10.81 -17.40
N GLY A 9 -1.54 10.52 -16.39
CA GLY A 9 -2.03 11.52 -15.45
C GLY A 9 -0.92 12.16 -14.63
N TYR A 10 0.00 11.35 -14.09
CA TYR A 10 1.17 11.86 -13.36
C TYR A 10 2.13 12.65 -14.26
N LEU A 11 2.38 12.18 -15.48
CA LEU A 11 3.24 12.87 -16.45
C LEU A 11 2.64 14.21 -16.92
N LEU A 12 1.32 14.27 -17.12
CA LEU A 12 0.63 15.51 -17.44
C LEU A 12 0.71 16.51 -16.26
N GLY A 13 0.49 16.03 -15.03
CA GLY A 13 0.68 16.85 -13.83
C GLY A 13 2.11 17.36 -13.70
N ALA A 14 3.11 16.52 -13.99
CA ALA A 14 4.51 16.91 -14.01
C ALA A 14 4.78 18.02 -15.03
N ALA A 15 4.29 17.87 -16.26
CA ALA A 15 4.43 18.86 -17.33
C ALA A 15 3.76 20.20 -16.96
N LEU A 16 2.56 20.16 -16.38
CA LEU A 16 1.84 21.36 -15.94
C LEU A 16 2.59 22.09 -14.81
N CYS A 17 3.06 21.36 -13.79
CA CYS A 17 3.86 21.95 -12.72
C CYS A 17 5.14 22.60 -13.24
N LEU A 18 5.82 21.98 -14.21
CA LEU A 18 7.02 22.54 -14.83
C LEU A 18 6.69 23.80 -15.64
N ALA A 19 5.64 23.77 -16.46
CA ALA A 19 5.21 24.92 -17.24
C ALA A 19 4.88 26.13 -16.35
N LEU A 20 4.17 25.91 -15.24
CA LEU A 20 3.86 26.95 -14.26
C LEU A 20 5.10 27.46 -13.53
N ALA A 21 6.06 26.59 -13.20
CA ALA A 21 7.33 26.99 -12.59
C ALA A 21 8.08 27.98 -13.48
N VAL A 22 8.18 27.66 -14.78
CA VAL A 22 8.87 28.48 -15.78
C VAL A 22 8.11 29.79 -16.05
N ALA A 23 6.79 29.74 -16.18
CA ALA A 23 5.98 30.91 -16.50
C ALA A 23 5.92 31.96 -15.37
N LEU A 24 5.87 31.52 -14.11
CA LEU A 24 5.70 32.41 -12.95
C LEU A 24 7.03 32.83 -12.31
N GLY A 25 8.07 32.01 -12.43
CA GLY A 25 9.39 32.30 -11.84
C GLY A 25 9.39 32.46 -10.32
N GLY A 26 10.48 32.99 -9.76
CA GLY A 26 10.60 33.27 -8.33
C GLY A 26 10.35 32.04 -7.44
N TRP A 27 9.42 32.14 -6.49
CA TRP A 27 9.04 31.03 -5.61
C TRP A 27 8.33 29.87 -6.34
N ALA A 28 7.85 30.08 -7.56
CA ALA A 28 7.21 29.02 -8.34
C ALA A 28 8.20 27.92 -8.75
N TRP A 29 9.51 28.12 -8.64
CA TRP A 29 10.51 27.06 -8.83
C TRP A 29 10.33 25.87 -7.87
N LEU A 30 9.64 26.04 -6.74
CA LEU A 30 9.22 24.92 -5.90
C LEU A 30 8.32 23.92 -6.64
N LEU A 31 7.58 24.36 -7.67
CA LEU A 31 6.80 23.47 -8.53
C LEU A 31 7.67 22.57 -9.42
N ALA A 32 8.94 22.93 -9.69
CA ALA A 32 9.85 22.03 -10.42
C ALA A 32 10.22 20.80 -9.57
N TRP A 33 10.29 20.95 -8.25
CA TRP A 33 10.47 19.82 -7.34
C TRP A 33 9.23 18.91 -7.35
N THR A 34 8.03 19.49 -7.28
CA THR A 34 6.77 18.74 -7.43
C THR A 34 6.69 18.05 -8.79
N SER A 35 7.09 18.74 -9.87
CA SER A 35 7.15 18.18 -11.22
C SER A 35 8.06 16.95 -11.27
N THR A 36 9.25 17.05 -10.68
CA THR A 36 10.20 15.93 -10.59
C THR A 36 9.60 14.74 -9.82
N ALA A 37 8.94 15.00 -8.69
CA ALA A 37 8.27 13.96 -7.92
C ALA A 37 7.17 13.25 -8.74
N LEU A 38 6.33 14.02 -9.45
CA LEU A 38 5.26 13.47 -10.29
C LEU A 38 5.81 12.73 -11.51
N LEU A 39 6.91 13.21 -12.11
CA LEU A 39 7.60 12.51 -13.21
C LEU A 39 8.06 11.13 -12.75
N LEU A 40 8.77 11.06 -11.61
CA LEU A 40 9.26 9.80 -11.06
C LEU A 40 8.10 8.82 -10.75
N VAL A 41 7.01 9.30 -10.15
CA VAL A 41 5.82 8.47 -9.92
C VAL A 41 5.17 8.04 -11.24
N GLY A 42 5.13 8.91 -12.25
CA GLY A 42 4.71 8.57 -13.60
C GLY A 42 5.54 7.43 -14.21
N LEU A 43 6.86 7.47 -14.03
CA LEU A 43 7.78 6.40 -14.46
C LEU A 43 7.57 5.10 -13.68
N ALA A 44 7.24 5.18 -12.39
CA ALA A 44 6.86 4.01 -11.59
C ALA A 44 5.67 3.28 -12.24
N TYR A 45 4.64 4.02 -12.65
CA TYR A 45 3.47 3.47 -13.34
C TYR A 45 3.72 3.12 -14.81
N ALA A 46 4.74 3.70 -15.46
CA ALA A 46 5.10 3.42 -16.84
C ALA A 46 5.91 2.13 -17.03
N GLY A 47 6.46 1.55 -15.95
CA GLY A 47 7.11 0.25 -15.98
C GLY A 47 8.23 0.06 -14.97
N TRP A 48 8.75 1.13 -14.36
CA TRP A 48 9.84 1.01 -13.37
C TRP A 48 9.36 0.43 -12.03
N GLY A 49 8.05 0.37 -11.82
CA GLY A 49 7.48 -0.32 -10.67
C GLY A 49 7.86 0.34 -9.35
N VAL A 50 8.00 -0.49 -8.31
CA VAL A 50 8.36 -0.03 -6.96
C VAL A 50 9.82 0.44 -6.85
N ALA A 51 10.67 0.17 -7.84
CA ALA A 51 12.09 0.52 -7.81
C ALA A 51 12.33 2.04 -7.71
N VAL A 52 11.42 2.87 -8.25
CA VAL A 52 11.47 4.33 -8.13
C VAL A 52 11.55 4.79 -6.68
N PHE A 53 10.88 4.09 -5.78
CA PHE A 53 10.83 4.45 -4.36
C PHE A 53 12.09 4.04 -3.59
N GLN A 54 12.93 3.15 -4.16
CA GLN A 54 14.17 2.65 -3.55
C GLN A 54 13.98 2.26 -2.08
N LYS A 55 12.92 1.49 -1.82
CA LYS A 55 12.54 1.09 -0.47
C LYS A 55 13.25 -0.20 -0.08
N HIS A 56 14.01 -0.15 1.01
CA HIS A 56 14.72 -1.29 1.59
C HIS A 56 14.36 -1.39 3.07
N ASP A 57 13.91 -2.57 3.49
CA ASP A 57 13.56 -2.86 4.90
C ASP A 57 12.69 -1.77 5.55
N GLY A 58 11.60 -1.39 4.86
CA GLY A 58 10.68 -0.38 5.35
C GLY A 58 11.20 1.06 5.30
N GLN A 59 12.40 1.34 4.76
CA GLN A 59 12.94 2.69 4.62
C GLN A 59 13.17 3.06 3.16
N LEU A 60 12.75 4.28 2.79
CA LEU A 60 13.14 4.89 1.52
C LEU A 60 14.59 5.37 1.61
N SER A 61 15.33 5.24 0.51
CA SER A 61 16.64 5.89 0.36
C SER A 61 16.53 7.41 0.56
N TRP A 62 17.62 8.04 0.96
CA TRP A 62 17.61 9.48 1.25
C TRP A 62 17.27 10.30 -0.01
N ALA A 63 17.80 9.88 -1.16
CA ALA A 63 17.48 10.48 -2.46
C ALA A 63 15.99 10.35 -2.81
N ALA A 64 15.42 9.14 -2.71
CA ALA A 64 14.00 8.93 -2.96
C ALA A 64 13.13 9.73 -1.99
N ARG A 65 13.50 9.79 -0.71
CA ARG A 65 12.78 10.55 0.31
C ARG A 65 12.72 12.05 -0.02
N LEU A 66 13.84 12.63 -0.44
CA LEU A 66 13.90 14.05 -0.81
C LEU A 66 13.18 14.33 -2.11
N LEU A 67 13.48 13.58 -3.18
CA LEU A 67 12.91 13.83 -4.51
C LEU A 67 11.40 13.61 -4.53
N LEU A 68 10.90 12.62 -3.81
CA LEU A 68 9.48 12.28 -3.76
C LEU A 68 8.72 12.98 -2.62
N LEU A 69 9.35 13.88 -1.85
CA LEU A 69 8.70 14.48 -0.68
C LEU A 69 7.39 15.20 -1.00
N PRO A 70 7.27 16.01 -2.09
CA PRO A 70 6.01 16.67 -2.42
C PRO A 70 4.88 15.67 -2.66
N TYR A 71 5.18 14.59 -3.37
CA TYR A 71 4.24 13.49 -3.60
C TYR A 71 3.87 12.78 -2.29
N GLN A 72 4.84 12.46 -1.44
CA GLN A 72 4.60 11.78 -0.17
C GLN A 72 3.73 12.61 0.77
N VAL A 73 3.93 13.93 0.85
CA VAL A 73 3.07 14.84 1.63
C VAL A 73 1.63 14.80 1.10
N GLY A 74 1.47 14.90 -0.22
CA GLY A 74 0.15 14.78 -0.86
C GLY A 74 -0.51 13.42 -0.60
N ALA A 75 0.23 12.33 -0.73
CA ALA A 75 -0.26 10.97 -0.46
C ALA A 75 -0.62 10.78 1.02
N TRP A 76 0.17 11.35 1.93
CA TRP A 76 -0.11 11.32 3.36
C TRP A 76 -1.40 12.05 3.71
N TRP A 77 -1.57 13.28 3.22
CA TRP A 77 -2.79 14.05 3.42
C TRP A 77 -4.01 13.39 2.77
N SER A 78 -3.87 12.86 1.56
CA SER A 78 -4.89 12.04 0.91
C SER A 78 -5.30 10.88 1.82
N SER A 79 -4.33 10.15 2.37
CA SER A 79 -4.61 9.07 3.32
C SER A 79 -5.37 9.53 4.55
N ARG A 80 -4.93 10.61 5.21
CA ARG A 80 -5.65 11.15 6.37
C ARG A 80 -7.06 11.59 5.99
N TRP A 81 -7.23 12.28 4.88
CA TRP A 81 -8.52 12.79 4.43
C TRP A 81 -9.53 11.68 4.14
N PHE A 82 -9.15 10.65 3.37
CA PHE A 82 -10.05 9.55 2.99
C PHE A 82 -10.36 8.60 4.16
N THR A 83 -9.55 8.62 5.21
CA THR A 83 -9.73 7.75 6.39
C THR A 83 -10.23 8.51 7.62
N ARG A 84 -10.44 9.84 7.53
CA ARG A 84 -10.76 10.70 8.68
C ARG A 84 -12.04 10.34 9.44
N ARG A 85 -12.98 9.63 8.77
CA ARG A 85 -14.27 9.22 9.35
C ARG A 85 -14.31 7.73 9.72
N GLY A 86 -13.23 6.98 9.51
CA GLY A 86 -13.17 5.54 9.74
C GLY A 86 -12.23 5.18 10.88
N VAL A 87 -12.39 3.96 11.40
CA VAL A 87 -11.42 3.40 12.35
C VAL A 87 -10.06 3.21 11.67
N PRO A 88 -8.93 3.59 12.31
CA PRO A 88 -7.60 3.47 11.71
C PRO A 88 -7.26 2.04 11.26
N SER A 89 -7.66 1.06 12.06
CA SER A 89 -7.50 -0.37 11.81
C SER A 89 -8.68 -1.15 12.41
N ALA A 90 -8.92 -2.36 11.92
CA ALA A 90 -9.89 -3.30 12.46
C ALA A 90 -9.32 -4.72 12.42
N GLU A 91 -9.69 -5.54 13.39
CA GLU A 91 -9.36 -6.97 13.42
C GLU A 91 -10.26 -7.71 12.42
N VAL A 92 -9.65 -8.46 11.50
CA VAL A 92 -10.37 -9.21 10.46
C VAL A 92 -10.46 -10.70 10.83
N ALA A 93 -9.42 -11.22 11.46
CA ALA A 93 -9.33 -12.56 12.00
C ALA A 93 -8.54 -12.50 13.32
N PRO A 94 -8.62 -13.51 14.20
CA PRO A 94 -7.92 -13.49 15.48
C PRO A 94 -6.43 -13.16 15.32
N GLY A 95 -6.00 -12.04 15.89
CA GLY A 95 -4.63 -11.54 15.83
C GLY A 95 -4.22 -10.85 14.52
N ILE A 96 -5.10 -10.73 13.52
CA ILE A 96 -4.80 -10.12 12.22
C ILE A 96 -5.60 -8.83 12.03
N TRP A 97 -4.88 -7.71 12.01
CA TRP A 97 -5.42 -6.37 11.93
C TRP A 97 -5.16 -5.75 10.57
N LEU A 98 -6.19 -5.17 9.96
CA LEU A 98 -6.12 -4.47 8.69
C LEU A 98 -6.30 -2.96 8.90
N GLY A 99 -5.40 -2.15 8.36
CA GLY A 99 -5.47 -0.69 8.56
C GLY A 99 -4.82 0.17 7.50
N ARG A 100 -4.98 1.48 7.68
CA ARG A 100 -4.25 2.52 6.95
C ARG A 100 -2.82 2.65 7.47
N VAL A 101 -1.96 3.35 6.74
CA VAL A 101 -0.59 3.62 7.20
C VAL A 101 -0.62 4.40 8.52
N PRO A 102 0.00 3.89 9.61
CA PRO A 102 -0.07 4.53 10.91
C PRO A 102 0.69 5.86 10.98
N GLY A 103 0.08 6.86 11.59
CA GLY A 103 0.72 8.06 12.10
C GLY A 103 1.37 7.85 13.46
N ARG A 104 2.15 8.84 13.90
CA ARG A 104 2.90 8.80 15.15
C ARG A 104 1.98 8.54 16.36
N ALA A 105 0.82 9.19 16.40
CA ALA A 105 -0.17 9.03 17.46
C ALA A 105 -0.92 7.68 17.41
N ASP A 106 -1.08 7.09 16.21
CA ASP A 106 -1.81 5.82 16.07
C ASP A 106 -1.10 4.67 16.79
N TRP A 107 0.25 4.70 16.86
CA TRP A 107 1.05 3.63 17.49
C TRP A 107 0.80 3.45 18.99
N GLN A 108 0.23 4.44 19.66
CA GLN A 108 -0.16 4.32 21.08
C GLN A 108 -1.43 3.49 21.27
N HIS A 109 -2.28 3.42 20.23
CA HIS A 109 -3.56 2.73 20.27
C HIS A 109 -3.57 1.44 19.44
N LEU A 110 -2.55 1.25 18.59
CA LEU A 110 -2.38 0.04 17.82
C LEU A 110 -1.86 -1.10 18.71
N PRO A 111 -2.35 -2.33 18.51
CA PRO A 111 -1.91 -3.47 19.29
C PRO A 111 -0.38 -3.64 19.26
N ALA A 112 0.23 -4.05 20.38
CA ALA A 112 1.65 -4.32 20.45
C ALA A 112 1.96 -5.67 19.77
N GLY A 113 2.63 -5.65 18.62
CA GLY A 113 2.94 -6.85 17.84
C GLY A 113 3.59 -6.52 16.51
N ALA A 114 3.48 -7.42 15.53
CA ALA A 114 4.20 -7.30 14.26
C ALA A 114 3.55 -6.34 13.25
N VAL A 115 4.32 -5.92 12.24
CA VAL A 115 3.87 -5.00 11.19
C VAL A 115 4.22 -5.53 9.80
N LEU A 116 3.22 -5.67 8.95
CA LEU A 116 3.40 -5.88 7.51
C LEU A 116 3.08 -4.59 6.74
N ASP A 117 4.12 -4.00 6.17
CA ASP A 117 4.03 -2.77 5.39
C ASP A 117 4.06 -3.05 3.89
N LEU A 118 2.93 -2.79 3.24
CA LEU A 118 2.75 -2.99 1.80
C LEU A 118 2.91 -1.72 0.97
N THR A 119 3.26 -0.59 1.61
CA THR A 119 3.47 0.67 0.91
C THR A 119 4.80 0.65 0.17
N ALA A 120 4.83 1.15 -1.06
CA ALA A 120 6.09 1.50 -1.72
C ALA A 120 6.49 2.94 -1.36
N GLU A 121 5.50 3.79 -1.12
CA GLU A 121 5.60 5.23 -1.06
C GLU A 121 5.94 5.80 0.33
N PHE A 122 5.78 5.04 1.42
CA PHE A 122 6.02 5.53 2.78
C PHE A 122 7.14 4.76 3.48
N SER A 123 7.92 5.45 4.30
CA SER A 123 8.84 4.80 5.25
C SER A 123 8.11 4.41 6.52
N LEU A 124 8.47 3.26 7.08
CA LEU A 124 8.10 2.88 8.44
C LEU A 124 8.67 3.87 9.46
N GLY A 125 7.84 4.27 10.42
CA GLY A 125 8.30 5.05 11.56
C GLY A 125 9.16 4.22 12.52
N ARG A 126 9.93 4.89 13.38
CA ARG A 126 10.79 4.24 14.39
C ARG A 126 10.03 3.24 15.27
N ALA A 127 8.79 3.57 15.68
CA ALA A 127 7.96 2.70 16.51
C ALA A 127 7.58 1.38 15.80
N ALA A 128 7.36 1.43 14.48
CA ALA A 128 7.06 0.24 13.68
C ALA A 128 8.30 -0.65 13.54
N ARG A 129 9.45 -0.04 13.26
CA ARG A 129 10.73 -0.76 13.06
C ARG A 129 11.29 -1.38 14.34
N ALA A 130 10.88 -0.89 15.50
CA ALA A 130 11.23 -1.48 16.79
C ALA A 130 10.46 -2.79 17.08
N ARG A 131 9.55 -3.19 16.20
CA ARG A 131 8.73 -4.41 16.29
C ARG A 131 9.17 -5.40 15.20
N PRO A 132 8.82 -6.70 15.32
CA PRO A 132 8.92 -7.62 14.20
C PRO A 132 8.18 -7.02 12.99
N HIS A 133 8.87 -6.86 11.87
CA HIS A 133 8.27 -6.25 10.69
C HIS A 133 8.78 -6.86 9.41
N ARG A 134 7.94 -6.80 8.38
CA ARG A 134 8.31 -7.06 6.99
C ARG A 134 7.80 -5.92 6.13
N SER A 135 8.57 -5.55 5.12
CA SER A 135 8.13 -4.63 4.09
C SER A 135 8.11 -5.35 2.75
N VAL A 136 6.93 -5.39 2.12
CA VAL A 136 6.73 -5.95 0.78
C VAL A 136 6.11 -4.85 -0.08
N PRO A 137 6.93 -3.98 -0.71
CA PRO A 137 6.45 -2.81 -1.43
C PRO A 137 5.51 -3.18 -2.59
N LEU A 138 4.31 -2.61 -2.60
CA LEU A 138 3.35 -2.75 -3.69
C LEU A 138 2.91 -1.38 -4.19
N LEU A 139 2.84 -1.21 -5.53
CA LEU A 139 2.33 0.02 -6.14
C LEU A 139 0.85 0.22 -5.81
N ASP A 140 0.48 1.45 -5.46
CA ASP A 140 -0.92 1.80 -5.21
C ASP A 140 -1.76 1.80 -6.50
N LEU A 141 -3.06 1.53 -6.37
CA LEU A 141 -4.04 1.49 -7.47
C LEU A 141 -3.75 0.46 -8.57
N VAL A 142 -2.83 -0.46 -8.30
CA VAL A 142 -2.40 -1.53 -9.19
C VAL A 142 -2.62 -2.86 -8.47
N VAL A 143 -3.22 -3.82 -9.17
CA VAL A 143 -3.34 -5.18 -8.65
C VAL A 143 -1.96 -5.84 -8.67
N PRO A 144 -1.48 -6.39 -7.54
CA PRO A 144 -0.21 -7.12 -7.48
C PRO A 144 -0.18 -8.29 -8.46
N THR A 145 0.99 -8.61 -8.99
CA THR A 145 1.19 -9.85 -9.73
C THR A 145 1.00 -11.07 -8.81
N PRO A 146 0.72 -12.28 -9.35
CA PRO A 146 0.59 -13.48 -8.53
C PRO A 146 1.81 -13.74 -7.63
N ALA A 147 3.03 -13.54 -8.15
CA ALA A 147 4.26 -13.70 -7.39
C ALA A 147 4.37 -12.67 -6.24
N GLN A 148 4.02 -11.40 -6.49
CA GLN A 148 4.02 -10.37 -5.45
C GLN A 148 2.96 -10.63 -4.37
N LEU A 149 1.78 -11.13 -4.77
CA LEU A 149 0.72 -11.50 -3.82
C LEU A 149 1.18 -12.68 -2.96
N ALA A 150 1.74 -13.74 -3.56
CA ALA A 150 2.27 -14.89 -2.84
C ALA A 150 3.40 -14.47 -1.87
N GLN A 151 4.32 -13.62 -2.30
CA GLN A 151 5.37 -13.07 -1.43
C GLN A 151 4.80 -12.30 -0.23
N ALA A 152 3.78 -11.47 -0.46
CA ALA A 152 3.13 -10.72 0.61
C ALA A 152 2.35 -11.61 1.58
N VAL A 153 1.71 -12.67 1.08
CA VAL A 153 1.01 -13.67 1.91
C VAL A 153 2.01 -14.47 2.73
N ALA A 154 3.12 -14.92 2.16
CA ALA A 154 4.18 -15.61 2.89
C ALA A 154 4.76 -14.73 4.02
N ALA A 155 5.01 -13.44 3.72
CA ALA A 155 5.47 -12.49 4.74
C ALA A 155 4.44 -12.26 5.85
N LEU A 156 3.14 -12.25 5.53
CA LEU A 156 2.09 -12.20 6.54
C LEU A 156 2.06 -13.47 7.38
N ASP A 157 2.23 -14.63 6.75
CA ASP A 157 2.19 -15.92 7.41
C ASP A 157 3.33 -16.10 8.42
N GLU A 158 4.54 -15.70 8.04
CA GLU A 158 5.68 -15.60 8.96
C GLU A 158 5.36 -14.70 10.16
N LEU A 159 4.84 -13.50 9.91
CA LEU A 159 4.52 -12.54 10.96
C LEU A 159 3.35 -12.98 11.86
N ALA A 160 2.44 -13.83 11.36
CA ALA A 160 1.29 -14.34 12.11
C ALA A 160 1.70 -15.19 13.33
N THR A 161 2.97 -15.60 13.42
CA THR A 161 3.58 -16.20 14.62
C THR A 161 3.81 -15.21 15.76
N HIS A 162 3.71 -13.90 15.48
CA HIS A 162 3.85 -12.80 16.44
C HIS A 162 2.57 -11.93 16.48
N PRO A 163 1.40 -12.51 16.80
CA PRO A 163 0.16 -11.75 16.87
C PRO A 163 0.23 -10.78 18.07
N PRO A 164 -0.47 -9.64 18.00
CA PRO A 164 -1.25 -9.14 16.87
C PRO A 164 -0.38 -8.59 15.71
N VAL A 165 -0.78 -8.85 14.46
CA VAL A 165 -0.11 -8.36 13.25
C VAL A 165 -0.94 -7.25 12.60
N LEU A 166 -0.35 -6.06 12.43
CA LEU A 166 -0.93 -5.00 11.62
C LEU A 166 -0.48 -5.10 10.16
N VAL A 167 -1.42 -5.35 9.26
CA VAL A 167 -1.25 -5.30 7.81
C VAL A 167 -1.78 -3.98 7.28
N HIS A 168 -0.91 -3.17 6.67
CA HIS A 168 -1.31 -1.86 6.18
C HIS A 168 -0.82 -1.54 4.77
N CYS A 169 -1.59 -0.69 4.10
CA CYS A 169 -1.16 0.08 2.92
C CYS A 169 -1.48 1.57 3.17
N ALA A 170 -1.57 2.43 2.16
CA ALA A 170 -1.88 3.84 2.38
C ALA A 170 -3.22 4.05 3.09
N LEU A 171 -4.30 3.42 2.60
CA LEU A 171 -5.67 3.60 3.11
C LEU A 171 -6.20 2.40 3.90
N GLY A 172 -5.60 1.23 3.68
CA GLY A 172 -6.13 -0.02 4.21
C GLY A 172 -7.35 -0.55 3.45
N TYR A 173 -7.55 -0.16 2.20
CA TYR A 173 -8.78 -0.46 1.44
C TYR A 173 -8.59 -1.46 0.29
N SER A 174 -7.40 -1.53 -0.33
CA SER A 174 -7.17 -2.38 -1.51
C SER A 174 -5.97 -3.31 -1.31
N ARG A 175 -4.72 -2.84 -1.45
CA ARG A 175 -3.50 -3.66 -1.36
C ARG A 175 -3.48 -4.59 -0.14
N SER A 176 -3.58 -4.02 1.06
CA SER A 176 -3.57 -4.79 2.31
C SER A 176 -4.80 -5.67 2.49
N ALA A 177 -5.97 -5.23 2.02
CA ALA A 177 -7.18 -6.03 2.07
C ALA A 177 -7.06 -7.26 1.16
N LEU A 178 -6.49 -7.11 -0.05
CA LEU A 178 -6.25 -8.22 -0.97
C LEU A 178 -5.27 -9.25 -0.39
N VAL A 179 -4.18 -8.80 0.23
CA VAL A 179 -3.21 -9.69 0.90
C VAL A 179 -3.86 -10.44 2.05
N VAL A 180 -4.64 -9.76 2.91
CA VAL A 180 -5.36 -10.42 4.00
C VAL A 180 -6.38 -11.41 3.47
N ALA A 181 -7.16 -11.08 2.43
CA ALA A 181 -8.07 -12.04 1.79
C ALA A 181 -7.34 -13.30 1.28
N ALA A 182 -6.21 -13.11 0.60
CA ALA A 182 -5.41 -14.21 0.08
C ALA A 182 -4.82 -15.06 1.21
N TRP A 183 -4.41 -14.45 2.32
CA TRP A 183 -3.93 -15.15 3.49
C TRP A 183 -5.03 -15.93 4.22
N LEU A 184 -6.24 -15.38 4.34
CA LEU A 184 -7.40 -16.10 4.91
C LEU A 184 -7.67 -17.40 4.13
N LEU A 185 -7.60 -17.35 2.81
CA LEU A 185 -7.73 -18.53 1.95
C LEU A 185 -6.56 -19.50 2.13
N HIS A 186 -5.32 -18.98 2.16
CA HIS A 186 -4.10 -19.77 2.35
C HIS A 186 -4.12 -20.55 3.67
N ARG A 187 -4.64 -19.95 4.74
CA ARG A 187 -4.75 -20.59 6.07
C ARG A 187 -6.06 -21.35 6.30
N GLY A 188 -6.91 -21.49 5.28
CA GLY A 188 -8.20 -22.15 5.39
C GLY A 188 -9.18 -21.45 6.34
N GLN A 189 -8.93 -20.18 6.68
CA GLN A 189 -9.84 -19.36 7.50
C GLN A 189 -11.03 -18.81 6.70
N ALA A 190 -10.95 -18.87 5.37
CA ALA A 190 -12.07 -18.70 4.47
C ALA A 190 -12.03 -19.83 3.43
N ALA A 191 -13.16 -20.48 3.19
CA ALA A 191 -13.27 -21.57 2.22
C ALA A 191 -13.32 -21.07 0.78
N THR A 192 -13.79 -19.83 0.55
CA THR A 192 -13.93 -19.25 -0.79
C THR A 192 -13.49 -17.78 -0.87
N PRO A 193 -13.13 -17.27 -2.07
CA PRO A 193 -12.85 -15.84 -2.25
C PRO A 193 -14.02 -14.93 -1.84
N ALA A 194 -15.26 -15.38 -2.03
CA ALA A 194 -16.45 -14.65 -1.63
C ALA A 194 -16.57 -14.51 -0.10
N GLU A 195 -16.28 -15.59 0.62
CA GLU A 195 -16.26 -15.60 2.09
C GLU A 195 -15.16 -14.72 2.66
N ALA A 196 -13.93 -14.80 2.12
CA ALA A 196 -12.82 -13.93 2.52
C ALA A 196 -13.18 -12.44 2.36
N LEU A 197 -13.84 -12.10 1.25
CA LEU A 197 -14.31 -10.74 0.98
C LEU A 197 -15.44 -10.30 1.93
N ALA A 198 -16.35 -11.21 2.27
CA ALA A 198 -17.42 -10.95 3.23
C ALA A 198 -16.86 -10.67 4.63
N GLN A 199 -15.90 -11.48 5.10
CA GLN A 199 -15.22 -11.30 6.38
C GLN A 199 -14.50 -9.95 6.45
N LEU A 200 -13.76 -9.58 5.40
CA LEU A 200 -13.11 -8.27 5.30
C LEU A 200 -14.09 -7.11 5.39
N ARG A 201 -15.22 -7.20 4.68
CA ARG A 201 -16.24 -6.13 4.65
C ARG A 201 -17.00 -6.03 5.96
N ALA A 202 -17.19 -7.14 6.68
CA ALA A 202 -17.78 -7.13 8.01
C ALA A 202 -16.90 -6.36 9.00
N ALA A 203 -15.58 -6.60 8.98
CA ALA A 203 -14.63 -5.90 9.85
C ALA A 203 -14.35 -4.45 9.38
N ARG A 204 -14.28 -4.21 8.08
CA ARG A 204 -13.91 -2.92 7.48
C ARG A 204 -14.71 -2.66 6.19
N PRO A 205 -15.92 -2.06 6.29
CA PRO A 205 -16.81 -1.83 5.15
C PRO A 205 -16.21 -0.98 4.01
N GLN A 206 -15.16 -0.21 4.29
CA GLN A 206 -14.47 0.64 3.32
C GLN A 206 -13.54 -0.14 2.38
N VAL A 207 -13.40 -1.46 2.54
CA VAL A 207 -12.58 -2.29 1.65
C VAL A 207 -13.12 -2.25 0.21
N VAL A 208 -12.23 -1.90 -0.73
CA VAL A 208 -12.52 -1.77 -2.16
C VAL A 208 -11.68 -2.78 -2.94
N LEU A 209 -12.23 -4.00 -3.06
CA LEU A 209 -11.72 -5.02 -3.98
C LEU A 209 -12.66 -5.12 -5.19
N GLY A 210 -12.35 -4.35 -6.24
CA GLY A 210 -13.08 -4.37 -7.51
C GLY A 210 -12.84 -5.66 -8.31
N ALA A 211 -13.47 -5.77 -9.48
CA ALA A 211 -13.45 -6.99 -10.30
C ALA A 211 -12.03 -7.51 -10.60
N THR A 212 -11.07 -6.64 -10.90
CA THR A 212 -9.68 -7.03 -11.16
C THR A 212 -8.97 -7.60 -9.92
N HIS A 213 -9.28 -7.09 -8.73
CA HIS A 213 -8.73 -7.61 -7.48
C HIS A 213 -9.35 -8.97 -7.15
N GLN A 214 -10.66 -9.13 -7.36
CA GLN A 214 -11.35 -10.40 -7.14
C GLN A 214 -10.87 -11.47 -8.12
N ALA A 215 -10.62 -11.12 -9.38
CA ALA A 215 -10.01 -12.03 -10.35
C ALA A 215 -8.61 -12.47 -9.91
N ALA A 216 -7.76 -11.55 -9.44
CA ALA A 216 -6.44 -11.92 -8.91
C ALA A 216 -6.53 -12.82 -7.67
N LEU A 217 -7.48 -12.55 -6.77
CA LEU A 217 -7.75 -13.41 -5.60
C LEU A 217 -8.20 -14.81 -6.02
N ALA A 218 -9.06 -14.93 -7.03
CA ALA A 218 -9.53 -16.20 -7.57
C ALA A 218 -8.39 -17.00 -8.22
N VAL A 219 -7.50 -16.34 -8.97
CA VAL A 219 -6.30 -16.96 -9.54
C VAL A 219 -5.38 -17.49 -8.43
N TYR A 220 -5.15 -16.68 -7.39
CA TYR A 220 -4.37 -17.13 -6.23
C TYR A 220 -5.01 -18.33 -5.54
N TYR A 221 -6.31 -18.29 -5.29
CA TYR A 221 -7.05 -19.40 -4.70
C TYR A 221 -6.94 -20.69 -5.52
N ALA A 222 -7.03 -20.59 -6.86
CA ALA A 222 -6.87 -21.74 -7.74
C ALA A 222 -5.45 -22.34 -7.64
N SER A 223 -4.41 -21.52 -7.51
CA SER A 223 -3.03 -22.03 -7.36
C SER A 223 -2.83 -22.83 -6.07
N LEU A 224 -3.45 -22.44 -4.96
CA LEU A 224 -3.39 -23.19 -3.70
C LEU A 224 -3.96 -24.61 -3.81
N ARG A 225 -4.89 -24.84 -4.74
CA ARG A 225 -5.55 -26.14 -4.95
C ARG A 225 -4.80 -27.06 -5.90
N ILE A 226 -3.81 -26.54 -6.62
CA ILE A 226 -2.93 -27.32 -7.49
C ILE A 226 -1.74 -27.84 -6.68
N GLU A 227 -1.34 -27.10 -5.64
CA GLU A 227 -0.20 -27.42 -4.77
C GLU A 227 -0.54 -28.40 -3.63
N ASN A 228 -1.84 -28.59 -3.33
CA ASN A 228 -2.38 -29.55 -2.35
C ASN A 228 -2.98 -30.78 -3.02
#